data_AF-A0A7Y5CQV4-F1
#
_entry.id   AF-A0A7Y5CQV4-F1
#
_cell.length_a   1.000
_cell.length_b   1.000
_cell.length_c   1.000
_cell.angle_alpha   90.00
_cell.angle_beta   90.00
_cell.angle_gamma   90.00
#
_symmetry.space_group_name_H-M   'P 1'
#
loop_
_entity.id
_entity.type
_entity.pdbx_description
1 polymer ?
#
loop_
_entity_poly.entity_id
_entity_poly.type
_entity_poly.pdbx_seq_one_letter_code
_entity_poly.pdbx_strand_id
1 'polypeptide(L)'
;MLLPQRDQVELTLHSYFQSEGDQKRSIKLPANVAFEDNFLIWIRELKREMLAAGQRRNLQILPSAWASRSGHQHVEFQAGAIIKEEGEAVKLGNGAEPTWRWTWQVGNRTETYWVEKAYPHRILKWQSSDGGTGELIKTLRLPYWQLHGNDDLPYRAQLGLPK
;
A
#
# COMPACT_ATOMS: atom_id res chain seq x y z
N MET A 1 -10.55 -4.00 -14.70
CA MET A 1 -11.20 -4.57 -13.51
C MET A 1 -10.58 -5.92 -13.22
N LEU A 2 -10.15 -6.13 -11.98
CA LEU A 2 -9.64 -7.40 -11.47
C LEU A 2 -10.64 -7.93 -10.45
N LEU A 3 -11.12 -9.17 -10.66
CA LEU A 3 -12.07 -9.84 -9.78
C LEU A 3 -11.46 -11.16 -9.30
N PRO A 4 -11.05 -11.26 -8.02
CA PRO A 4 -10.56 -12.52 -7.47
C PRO A 4 -11.70 -13.54 -7.36
N GLN A 5 -11.43 -14.76 -7.81
CA GLN A 5 -12.27 -15.96 -7.67
C GLN A 5 -11.59 -16.96 -6.74
N ARG A 6 -12.16 -18.16 -6.61
CA ARG A 6 -11.63 -19.19 -5.70
C ARG A 6 -10.22 -19.68 -6.07
N ASP A 7 -9.95 -19.85 -7.36
CA ASP A 7 -8.72 -20.45 -7.92
C ASP A 7 -8.11 -19.64 -9.07
N GLN A 8 -8.71 -18.49 -9.42
CA GLN A 8 -8.26 -17.62 -10.50
C GLN A 8 -8.60 -16.15 -10.22
N VAL A 9 -8.08 -15.25 -11.06
CA VAL A 9 -8.44 -13.84 -11.11
C VAL A 9 -8.96 -13.54 -12.51
N GLU A 10 -10.17 -12.99 -12.57
CA GLU A 10 -10.75 -12.51 -13.83
C GLU A 10 -10.29 -11.07 -14.07
N LEU A 11 -9.65 -10.84 -15.21
CA LEU A 11 -9.24 -9.53 -15.70
C LEU A 11 -10.15 -9.14 -16.87
N THR A 12 -10.76 -7.97 -16.77
CA THR A 12 -11.38 -7.26 -17.89
C THR A 12 -10.70 -5.91 -18.07
N LEU A 13 -10.08 -5.68 -19.22
CA LEU A 13 -9.41 -4.43 -19.58
C LEU A 13 -10.12 -3.83 -20.78
N HIS A 14 -10.46 -2.54 -20.68
CA HIS A 14 -10.88 -1.73 -21.81
C HIS A 14 -9.79 -0.70 -22.07
N SER A 15 -9.27 -0.69 -23.29
CA SER A 15 -8.20 0.23 -23.71
C SER A 15 -8.51 0.81 -25.09
N TYR A 16 -8.34 2.12 -25.21
CA TYR A 16 -8.45 2.84 -26.48
C TYR A 16 -7.15 2.75 -27.31
N PHE A 17 -6.07 2.21 -26.73
CA PHE A 17 -4.82 2.01 -27.45
C PHE A 17 -4.93 0.78 -28.35
N GLN A 18 -4.68 0.98 -29.65
CA GLN A 18 -4.87 -0.03 -30.69
C GLN A 18 -4.09 -1.32 -30.43
N SER A 19 -2.93 -1.26 -29.78
CA SER A 19 -2.10 -2.43 -29.45
C SER A 19 -2.59 -3.22 -28.23
N GLU A 20 -3.47 -2.64 -27.39
CA GLU A 20 -3.99 -3.30 -26.18
C GLU A 20 -5.41 -3.81 -26.38
N GLY A 21 -6.28 -2.99 -26.97
CA GLY A 21 -7.69 -3.31 -27.22
C GLY A 21 -8.47 -3.72 -25.96
N ASP A 22 -9.64 -4.34 -26.19
CA ASP A 22 -10.40 -5.00 -25.14
C ASP A 22 -9.79 -6.37 -24.82
N GLN A 23 -9.48 -6.62 -23.56
CA GLN A 23 -8.95 -7.90 -23.11
C GLN A 23 -9.82 -8.50 -22.02
N LYS A 24 -10.06 -9.81 -22.14
CA LYS A 24 -10.63 -10.62 -21.07
C LYS A 24 -9.72 -11.81 -20.84
N ARG A 25 -9.17 -11.93 -19.64
CA ARG A 25 -8.23 -12.99 -19.27
C ARG A 25 -8.63 -13.60 -17.93
N SER A 26 -8.39 -14.90 -17.81
CA SER A 26 -8.43 -15.60 -16.54
C SER A 26 -7.01 -16.01 -16.16
N ILE A 27 -6.56 -15.61 -14.97
CA ILE A 27 -5.21 -15.86 -14.47
C ILE A 27 -5.31 -16.80 -13.28
N LYS A 28 -4.76 -18.01 -13.40
CA LYS A 28 -4.77 -18.99 -12.29
C LYS A 28 -4.00 -18.46 -11.08
N LEU A 29 -4.53 -18.70 -9.88
CA LEU A 29 -3.87 -18.35 -8.63
C LEU A 29 -2.72 -19.32 -8.36
N PRO A 30 -1.48 -18.84 -8.22
CA PRO A 30 -0.38 -19.65 -7.74
C PRO A 30 -0.47 -19.87 -6.22
N ALA A 31 0.37 -20.77 -5.70
CA ALA A 31 0.55 -20.89 -4.25
C ALA A 31 1.17 -19.62 -3.66
N ASN A 32 0.85 -19.32 -2.39
CA ASN A 32 1.38 -18.15 -1.64
C ASN A 32 1.10 -16.81 -2.32
N VAL A 33 -0.14 -16.64 -2.79
CA VAL A 33 -0.58 -15.44 -3.49
C VAL A 33 -0.75 -14.23 -2.58
N ALA A 34 -0.42 -13.05 -3.10
CA ALA A 34 -0.75 -11.76 -2.53
C ALA A 34 -1.18 -10.77 -3.61
N PHE A 35 -1.97 -9.78 -3.21
CA PHE A 35 -2.41 -8.68 -4.08
C PHE A 35 -1.83 -7.39 -3.53
N GLU A 36 -1.15 -6.63 -4.38
CA GLU A 36 -0.47 -5.40 -3.98
C GLU A 36 -1.44 -4.40 -3.32
N ASP A 37 -2.68 -4.28 -3.82
CA ASP A 37 -3.70 -3.38 -3.28
C ASP A 37 -4.07 -3.64 -1.80
N ASN A 38 -3.83 -4.86 -1.29
CA ASN A 38 -4.11 -5.21 0.10
C ASN A 38 -2.94 -4.95 1.04
N PHE A 39 -1.76 -4.64 0.50
CA PHE A 39 -0.51 -4.63 1.25
C PHE A 39 -0.55 -3.64 2.44
N LEU A 40 -1.05 -2.42 2.22
CA LEU A 40 -1.14 -1.40 3.27
C LEU A 40 -2.06 -1.78 4.44
N ILE A 41 -3.01 -2.69 4.20
CA ILE A 41 -3.87 -3.23 5.26
C ILE A 41 -3.12 -4.33 6.02
N TRP A 42 -2.36 -5.16 5.31
CA TRP A 42 -1.63 -6.29 5.88
C TRP A 42 -0.54 -5.86 6.86
N ILE A 43 0.29 -4.88 6.50
CA ILE A 43 1.40 -4.40 7.35
C ILE A 43 0.94 -3.77 8.66
N ARG A 44 -0.35 -3.46 8.77
CA ARG A 44 -0.97 -2.92 9.98
C ARG A 44 -1.46 -4.00 10.93
N GLU A 45 -1.42 -5.27 10.51
CA GLU A 45 -1.70 -6.46 11.34
C GLU A 45 -2.98 -6.35 12.20
N LEU A 46 -4.01 -5.65 11.70
CA LEU A 46 -5.17 -5.21 12.50
C LEU A 46 -5.98 -6.35 13.14
N LYS A 47 -5.86 -7.57 12.61
CA LYS A 47 -6.54 -8.76 13.13
C LYS A 47 -5.61 -9.65 13.96
N ARG A 48 -4.36 -9.79 13.53
CA ARG A 48 -3.33 -10.64 14.16
C ARG A 48 -1.98 -10.36 13.51
N GLU A 49 -0.92 -10.74 14.22
CA GLU A 49 0.43 -10.78 13.67
C GLU A 49 0.48 -11.70 12.44
N MET A 50 1.14 -11.21 11.39
CA MET A 50 1.30 -11.89 10.12
C MET A 50 2.72 -12.42 9.94
N LEU A 51 3.73 -11.65 10.37
CA LEU A 51 5.14 -12.02 10.41
C LEU A 51 5.74 -11.61 11.75
N ALA A 52 6.64 -12.43 12.29
CA ALA A 52 7.46 -12.02 13.43
C ALA A 52 8.60 -11.08 12.97
N ALA A 53 9.18 -10.32 13.90
CA ALA A 53 10.33 -9.46 13.61
C ALA A 53 11.53 -10.27 13.08
N GLY A 54 12.19 -9.75 12.05
CA GLY A 54 13.29 -10.40 11.32
C GLY A 54 12.84 -11.44 10.29
N GLN A 55 11.54 -11.71 10.15
CA GLN A 55 11.06 -12.68 9.18
C GLN A 55 10.89 -12.10 7.78
N ARG A 56 11.18 -12.95 6.78
CA ARG A 56 10.90 -12.74 5.37
C ARG A 56 9.94 -13.81 4.88
N ARG A 57 8.96 -13.41 4.07
CA ARG A 57 8.06 -14.33 3.37
C ARG A 57 8.09 -14.05 1.88
N ASN A 58 8.41 -15.07 1.08
CA ASN A 58 8.33 -15.01 -0.38
C ASN A 58 6.89 -15.27 -0.83
N LEU A 59 6.44 -14.53 -1.84
CA LEU A 59 5.06 -14.50 -2.31
C LEU A 59 5.02 -14.45 -3.85
N GLN A 60 3.87 -14.82 -4.40
CA GLN A 60 3.52 -14.53 -5.78
C GLN A 60 2.52 -13.38 -5.76
N ILE A 61 2.95 -12.23 -6.25
CA ILE A 61 2.26 -10.96 -6.05
C ILE A 61 1.61 -10.54 -7.36
N LEU A 62 0.31 -10.28 -7.33
CA LEU A 62 -0.34 -9.56 -8.42
C LEU A 62 -0.12 -8.05 -8.19
N PRO A 63 0.56 -7.35 -9.10
CA PRO A 63 0.68 -5.90 -9.02
C PRO A 63 -0.70 -5.23 -9.05
N SER A 64 -0.77 -4.04 -8.49
CA SER A 64 -1.95 -3.18 -8.50
C SER A 64 -2.33 -2.84 -9.94
N ALA A 65 -3.61 -2.59 -10.16
CA ALA A 65 -4.08 -2.17 -11.48
C ALA A 65 -3.39 -0.88 -11.94
N TRP A 66 -3.08 0.03 -11.01
CA TRP A 66 -2.32 1.25 -11.31
C TRP A 66 -0.91 0.93 -11.78
N ALA A 67 -0.15 0.13 -11.03
CA ALA A 67 1.21 -0.26 -11.38
C ALA A 67 1.30 -0.90 -12.78
N SER A 68 0.40 -1.84 -13.09
CA SER A 68 0.40 -2.48 -14.40
C SER A 68 0.05 -1.50 -15.53
N ARG A 69 -0.91 -0.59 -15.32
CA ARG A 69 -1.34 0.36 -16.36
C ARG A 69 -0.32 1.46 -16.61
N SER A 70 0.25 2.05 -15.57
CA SER A 70 1.23 3.14 -15.73
C SER A 70 2.50 2.68 -16.46
N GLY A 71 2.86 1.40 -16.33
CA GLY A 71 4.00 0.80 -17.04
C GLY A 71 3.65 0.12 -18.37
N HIS A 72 2.39 0.16 -18.82
CA HIS A 72 1.89 -0.65 -19.94
C HIS A 72 2.32 -2.12 -19.88
N GLN A 73 2.36 -2.68 -18.66
CA GLN A 73 2.81 -4.05 -18.42
C GLN A 73 1.63 -5.01 -18.42
N HIS A 74 1.88 -6.25 -18.87
CA HIS A 74 0.91 -7.31 -18.71
C HIS A 74 0.62 -7.57 -17.23
N VAL A 75 -0.66 -7.74 -16.91
CA VAL A 75 -1.10 -8.08 -15.56
C VAL A 75 -0.83 -9.55 -15.33
N GLU A 76 0.26 -9.85 -14.62
CA GLU A 76 0.71 -11.21 -14.30
C GLU A 76 1.29 -11.26 -12.89
N PHE A 77 1.31 -12.45 -12.30
CA PHE A 77 1.95 -12.67 -11.01
C PHE A 77 3.46 -12.51 -11.13
N GLN A 78 4.04 -11.78 -10.18
CA GLN A 78 5.47 -11.57 -10.09
C GLN A 78 5.99 -12.16 -8.78
N ALA A 79 7.20 -12.72 -8.82
CA ALA A 79 7.88 -13.11 -7.61
C ALA A 79 8.18 -11.87 -6.76
N GLY A 80 8.01 -12.01 -5.46
CA GLY A 80 8.34 -10.94 -4.54
C GLY A 80 8.37 -11.40 -3.10
N ALA A 81 8.50 -10.44 -2.19
CA ALA A 81 8.63 -10.73 -0.78
C ALA A 81 8.13 -9.60 0.10
N ILE A 82 7.75 -9.99 1.32
CA ILE A 82 7.50 -9.10 2.43
C ILE A 82 8.47 -9.42 3.56
N ILE A 83 9.04 -8.38 4.17
CA ILE A 83 10.00 -8.47 5.26
C ILE A 83 9.51 -7.57 6.39
N LYS A 84 9.57 -8.05 7.63
CA LYS A 84 9.28 -7.25 8.85
C LYS A 84 10.53 -7.18 9.69
N GLU A 85 10.96 -5.98 10.04
CA GLU A 85 12.16 -5.70 10.84
C GLU A 85 11.86 -4.67 11.92
N GLU A 86 12.78 -4.57 12.89
CA GLU A 86 12.78 -3.44 13.81
C GLU A 86 13.01 -2.15 13.02
N GLY A 87 12.14 -1.17 13.21
CA GLY A 87 12.24 0.12 12.55
C GLY A 87 12.79 1.20 13.49
N GLU A 88 13.38 2.24 12.91
CA GLU A 88 13.74 3.43 13.66
C GLU A 88 12.49 4.15 14.19
N ALA A 89 12.65 4.90 15.28
CA ALA A 89 11.58 5.75 15.77
C ALA A 89 11.33 6.91 14.80
N VAL A 90 10.07 7.15 14.44
CA VAL A 90 9.69 8.23 13.52
C VAL A 90 9.22 9.43 14.33
N LYS A 91 9.79 10.60 14.06
CA LYS A 91 9.40 11.84 14.75
C LYS A 91 8.02 12.29 14.30
N LEU A 92 7.12 12.53 15.26
CA LEU A 92 5.77 13.05 15.03
C LEU A 92 5.48 14.15 16.07
N GLY A 93 5.39 15.40 15.60
CA GLY A 93 5.25 16.56 16.48
C GLY A 93 6.42 16.68 17.46
N ASN A 94 6.12 16.64 18.77
CA ASN A 94 7.11 16.76 19.84
C ASN A 94 7.66 15.40 20.32
N GLY A 95 7.15 14.28 19.78
CA GLY A 95 7.54 12.93 20.18
C GLY A 95 8.22 12.15 19.06
N ALA A 96 8.70 10.96 19.40
CA ALA A 96 9.16 9.96 18.45
C ALA A 96 8.42 8.64 18.74
N GLU A 97 7.85 8.04 17.70
CA GLU A 97 7.04 6.83 17.81
C GLU A 97 7.86 5.61 17.39
N PRO A 98 7.95 4.54 18.20
CA PRO A 98 8.65 3.32 17.81
C PRO A 98 7.90 2.61 16.68
N THR A 99 8.64 2.04 15.72
CA THR A 99 8.04 1.45 14.51
C THR A 99 8.52 0.04 14.21
N TRP A 100 7.71 -0.69 13.45
CA TRP A 100 8.12 -1.79 12.61
C TRP A 100 8.48 -1.26 11.22
N ARG A 101 9.62 -1.70 10.68
CA ARG A 101 9.98 -1.47 9.29
C ARG A 101 9.50 -2.63 8.45
N TRP A 102 8.66 -2.33 7.46
CA TRP A 102 8.18 -3.30 6.48
C TRP A 102 8.81 -3.00 5.14
N THR A 103 9.36 -4.02 4.49
CA THR A 103 9.85 -3.92 3.11
C THR A 103 9.05 -4.84 2.20
N TRP A 104 8.55 -4.25 1.12
CA TRP A 104 7.78 -4.89 0.07
C TRP A 104 8.58 -4.89 -1.21
N GLN A 105 8.71 -6.06 -1.84
CA GLN A 105 9.47 -6.23 -3.08
C GLN A 105 8.58 -6.91 -4.13
N VAL A 106 8.44 -6.31 -5.30
CA VAL A 106 7.70 -6.87 -6.45
C VAL A 106 8.50 -6.60 -7.71
N GLY A 107 9.04 -7.65 -8.32
CA GLY A 107 9.96 -7.50 -9.45
C GLY A 107 11.15 -6.59 -9.05
N ASN A 108 11.31 -5.47 -9.76
CA ASN A 108 12.38 -4.48 -9.49
C ASN A 108 11.95 -3.34 -8.56
N ARG A 109 10.69 -3.30 -8.13
CA ARG A 109 10.18 -2.26 -7.24
C ARG A 109 10.36 -2.69 -5.79
N THR A 110 10.86 -1.77 -4.97
CA THR A 110 10.97 -1.94 -3.53
C THR A 110 10.35 -0.76 -2.83
N GLU A 111 9.46 -1.03 -1.88
CA GLU A 111 8.86 -0.01 -1.02
C GLU A 111 9.13 -0.35 0.44
N THR A 112 9.40 0.67 1.25
CA THR A 112 9.65 0.55 2.68
C THR A 112 8.66 1.41 3.44
N TYR A 113 8.09 0.84 4.50
CA TYR A 113 7.05 1.46 5.32
C TYR A 113 7.43 1.39 6.79
N TRP A 114 7.20 2.47 7.51
CA TRP A 114 7.37 2.52 8.96
C TRP A 114 6.01 2.58 9.60
N VAL A 115 5.67 1.50 10.31
CA VAL A 115 4.36 1.29 10.92
C VAL A 115 4.52 1.36 12.42
N GLU A 116 3.73 2.20 13.07
CA GLU A 116 3.73 2.36 14.52
C GLU A 116 3.52 1.02 15.24
N LYS A 117 4.31 0.76 16.29
CA LYS A 117 4.12 -0.45 17.10
C LYS A 117 2.85 -0.43 17.93
N ALA A 118 2.42 0.75 18.38
CA ALA A 118 1.18 0.92 19.10
C ALA A 118 -0.03 0.76 18.18
N TYR A 119 -1.09 0.14 18.67
CA TYR A 119 -2.38 0.11 17.97
C TYR A 119 -2.91 1.54 17.79
N PRO A 120 -3.41 1.95 16.61
CA PRO A 120 -3.89 1.12 15.50
C PRO A 120 -2.90 0.90 14.36
N HIS A 121 -1.59 0.85 14.68
CA HIS A 121 -0.52 0.58 13.72
C HIS A 121 -0.57 1.54 12.54
N ARG A 122 -0.46 2.84 12.84
CA ARG A 122 -0.48 3.89 11.81
C ARG A 122 0.75 3.75 10.93
N ILE A 123 0.57 3.95 9.62
CA ILE A 123 1.71 4.12 8.72
C ILE A 123 2.21 5.56 8.91
N LEU A 124 3.42 5.69 9.45
CA LEU A 124 4.00 6.99 9.79
C LEU A 124 4.89 7.53 8.67
N LYS A 125 5.51 6.64 7.89
CA LYS A 125 6.40 7.01 6.80
C LYS A 125 6.42 5.91 5.75
N TRP A 126 6.67 6.28 4.50
CA TRP A 126 7.00 5.34 3.43
C TRP A 126 7.98 5.94 2.44
N GLN A 127 8.69 5.05 1.75
CA GLN A 127 9.62 5.38 0.67
C GLN A 127 9.53 4.30 -0.40
N SER A 128 9.71 4.69 -1.65
CA SER A 128 9.68 3.81 -2.82
C SER A 128 10.98 3.95 -3.61
N SER A 129 11.39 2.86 -4.25
CA SER A 129 12.56 2.80 -5.13
C SER A 129 12.47 3.73 -6.34
N ASP A 130 11.28 4.20 -6.69
CA ASP A 130 11.05 5.20 -7.75
C ASP A 130 11.24 6.66 -7.27
N GLY A 131 11.62 6.86 -6.01
CA GLY A 131 11.83 8.18 -5.39
C GLY A 131 10.59 8.73 -4.68
N GLY A 132 9.44 8.05 -4.76
CA GLY A 132 8.26 8.41 -3.99
C GLY A 132 8.53 8.34 -2.48
N THR A 133 8.08 9.33 -1.72
CA THR A 133 8.17 9.32 -0.26
C THR A 133 6.92 9.96 0.36
N GLY A 134 6.63 9.62 1.60
CA GLY A 134 5.61 10.31 2.37
C GLY A 134 5.80 10.12 3.86
N GLU A 135 5.43 11.14 4.62
CA GLU A 135 5.51 11.16 6.08
C GLU A 135 4.20 11.70 6.67
N LEU A 136 3.75 11.10 7.77
CA LEU A 136 2.61 11.57 8.52
C LEU A 136 3.01 12.85 9.25
N ILE A 137 2.43 13.97 8.84
CA ILE A 137 2.71 15.27 9.46
C ILE A 137 1.86 15.47 10.72
N LYS A 138 0.57 15.16 10.62
CA LYS A 138 -0.42 15.42 11.67
C LYS A 138 -1.66 14.54 11.50
N THR A 139 -2.35 14.27 12.60
CA THR A 139 -3.66 13.60 12.59
C THR A 139 -4.68 14.49 13.29
N LEU A 140 -5.84 14.70 12.67
CA LEU A 140 -7.00 15.33 13.27
C LEU A 140 -8.16 14.34 13.23
N ARG A 141 -8.89 14.18 14.34
CA ARG A 141 -10.10 13.35 14.42
C ARG A 141 -11.31 14.27 14.40
N LEU A 142 -11.91 14.44 13.23
CA LEU A 142 -13.00 15.38 12.98
C LEU A 142 -14.28 14.64 12.57
N PRO A 143 -15.48 15.21 12.84
CA PRO A 143 -16.74 14.66 12.37
C PRO A 143 -16.90 14.93 10.88
N TYR A 144 -16.26 14.14 10.02
CA TYR A 144 -16.13 14.45 8.58
C TYR A 144 -17.48 14.65 7.86
N TRP A 145 -18.56 14.02 8.32
CA TRP A 145 -19.91 14.19 7.76
C TRP A 145 -20.53 15.59 8.03
N GLN A 146 -19.95 16.36 8.95
CA GLN A 146 -20.35 17.74 9.24
C GLN A 146 -19.45 18.78 8.58
N LEU A 147 -18.37 18.34 7.91
CA LEU A 147 -17.34 19.23 7.37
C LEU A 147 -17.40 19.33 5.84
N HIS A 148 -18.41 20.02 5.33
CA HIS A 148 -18.66 20.19 3.89
C HIS A 148 -18.90 21.66 3.48
N GLY A 149 -18.82 22.60 4.43
CA GLY A 149 -19.02 24.02 4.20
C GLY A 149 -17.72 24.76 3.93
N ASN A 150 -17.82 25.95 3.34
CA ASN A 150 -16.66 26.84 3.19
C ASN A 150 -16.11 27.32 4.56
N ASP A 151 -16.93 27.30 5.60
CA ASP A 151 -16.52 27.65 6.96
C ASP A 151 -15.55 26.62 7.59
N ASP A 152 -15.36 25.46 6.95
CA ASP A 152 -14.45 24.40 7.39
C ASP A 152 -13.01 24.59 6.91
N LEU A 153 -12.74 25.63 6.10
CA LEU A 153 -11.39 26.01 5.66
C LEU A 153 -10.34 26.10 6.79
N PRO A 154 -10.65 26.56 8.02
CA PRO A 154 -9.68 26.57 9.12
C PRO A 154 -9.09 25.20 9.47
N TYR A 155 -9.81 24.09 9.24
CA TYR A 155 -9.27 22.75 9.51
C TYR A 155 -8.12 22.39 8.56
N ARG A 156 -8.12 22.90 7.33
CA ARG A 156 -6.98 22.77 6.41
C ARG A 156 -5.74 23.45 6.97
N ALA A 157 -5.89 24.65 7.52
CA ALA A 157 -4.78 25.36 8.15
C ALA A 157 -4.24 24.60 9.37
N GLN A 158 -5.11 23.95 10.16
CA GLN A 158 -4.69 23.12 11.29
C GLN A 158 -3.84 21.92 10.88
N LEU A 159 -4.04 21.35 9.68
CA LEU A 159 -3.24 20.25 9.16
C LEU A 159 -1.82 20.66 8.75
N GLY A 160 -1.54 21.97 8.61
CA GLY A 160 -0.23 22.47 8.21
C GLY A 160 0.17 22.10 6.79
N LEU A 161 -0.81 21.85 5.91
CA LEU A 161 -0.55 21.53 4.50
C LEU A 161 -0.02 22.78 3.76
N PRO A 162 0.87 22.61 2.76
CA PRO A 162 1.27 23.70 1.88
C PRO A 162 0.05 24.39 1.25
N LYS A 163 0.15 25.71 1.06
CA LYS A 163 -0.86 26.47 0.32
C LYS A 163 -0.84 26.11 -1.15
#